data_AF-A0A3L7RZK7-F1
#
_entry.id   AF-A0A3L7RZK7-F1
#
_cell.length_a   1.000
_cell.length_b   1.000
_cell.length_c   1.000
_cell.angle_alpha   90.00
_cell.angle_beta   90.00
_cell.angle_gamma   90.00
#
_symmetry.space_group_name_H-M   'P 1'
#
loop_
_entity.id
_entity.type
_entity.pdbx_description
1 polymer ?
#
loop_
_entity_poly.entity_id
_entity_poly.type
_entity_poly.pdbx_seq_one_letter_code
_entity_poly.pdbx_strand_id
1 'polypeptide(L)' 'DALAPAGLDRYAELCGWTLAGAHARSGDAAAIDGYLGGGDQFDTAIGKFAVAYADQTERDHAALAKAWRAGRLVADTEAV' A
#
# COMPACT_ATOMS: atom_id res chain seq x y z
N ASP A 1 -19.60 -13.16 -15.67
CA ASP A 1 -20.12 -12.21 -14.66
C ASP A 1 -19.05 -11.22 -14.26
N ALA A 2 -19.26 -9.94 -14.58
CA ALA A 2 -18.38 -8.83 -14.19
C ALA A 2 -19.10 -7.99 -13.12
N LEU A 3 -18.37 -7.56 -12.09
CA LEU A 3 -18.90 -6.69 -11.05
C LEU A 3 -19.26 -5.32 -11.66
N ALA A 4 -20.44 -4.81 -11.32
CA ALA A 4 -20.81 -3.42 -11.62
C ALA A 4 -19.85 -2.45 -10.89
N PRO A 5 -19.67 -1.20 -11.35
CA PRO A 5 -18.74 -0.24 -10.74
C PRO A 5 -18.88 -0.09 -9.22
N ALA A 6 -20.10 0.02 -8.70
CA ALA A 6 -20.36 0.07 -7.26
C ALA A 6 -19.95 -1.23 -6.52
N GLY A 7 -20.00 -2.37 -7.20
CA GLY A 7 -19.52 -3.65 -6.69
C GLY A 7 -17.99 -3.70 -6.65
N LEU A 8 -17.31 -3.04 -7.59
CA LEU A 8 -15.85 -2.89 -7.59
C LEU A 8 -15.37 -2.01 -6.43
N ASP A 9 -16.05 -0.90 -6.14
CA ASP A 9 -15.72 -0.03 -5.01
C ASP A 9 -15.85 -0.78 -3.68
N ARG A 10 -16.97 -1.48 -3.49
CA ARG A 10 -17.18 -2.27 -2.27
C ARG A 10 -16.18 -3.42 -2.14
N TYR A 11 -15.82 -4.04 -3.27
CA TYR A 11 -14.81 -5.09 -3.30
C TYR A 11 -13.42 -4.55 -2.94
N ALA A 12 -13.03 -3.39 -3.48
CA ALA A 12 -11.77 -2.73 -3.15
C ALA A 12 -11.69 -2.36 -1.66
N GLU A 13 -12.79 -1.87 -1.07
CA GLU A 13 -12.87 -1.55 0.37
C GLU A 13 -12.65 -2.80 1.25
N LEU A 14 -13.30 -3.92 0.91
CA LEU A 14 -13.16 -5.18 1.62
C LEU A 14 -11.73 -5.76 1.51
N CYS A 15 -11.14 -5.69 0.31
CA CYS A 15 -9.75 -6.07 0.10
C CYS A 15 -8.79 -5.18 0.91
N GLY A 16 -9.05 -3.87 0.94
CA GLY A 16 -8.26 -2.91 1.73
C GLY A 16 -8.30 -3.22 3.22
N TRP A 17 -9.48 -3.46 3.78
CA TRP A 17 -9.67 -3.86 5.18
C TRP A 17 -8.95 -5.16 5.53
N THR A 18 -9.08 -6.17 4.68
CA THR A 18 -8.47 -7.49 4.90
C THR A 18 -6.94 -7.39 4.85
N LEU A 19 -6.40 -6.64 3.89
CA LEU A 19 -4.98 -6.40 3.75
C LEU A 19 -4.41 -5.61 4.94
N ALA A 20 -5.12 -4.56 5.39
CA ALA A 20 -4.74 -3.80 6.58
C ALA A 20 -4.70 -4.67 7.83
N GLY A 21 -5.71 -5.54 8.02
CA GLY A 21 -5.76 -6.48 9.15
C GLY A 21 -4.67 -7.55 9.10
N ALA A 22 -4.35 -8.09 7.92
CA ALA A 22 -3.29 -9.10 7.78
C ALA A 22 -1.87 -8.54 7.97
N HIS A 23 -1.66 -7.25 7.68
CA HIS A 23 -0.39 -6.56 7.88
C HIS A 23 -0.29 -5.79 9.21
N ALA A 24 -1.37 -5.76 9.98
CA ALA A 24 -1.40 -5.18 11.32
C ALA A 24 -0.52 -6.01 12.28
N ARG A 25 0.79 -5.72 12.27
CA ARG A 25 1.60 -5.70 13.51
C ARG A 25 1.41 -4.37 14.24
N SER A 26 0.23 -3.75 14.11
CA SER A 26 -0.08 -2.47 14.73
C SER A 26 -0.29 -2.68 16.23
N GLY A 27 0.12 -1.68 17.02
CA GLY A 27 -0.16 -1.65 18.45
C GLY A 27 -1.66 -1.62 18.76
N ASP A 28 -2.01 -1.38 20.01
CA ASP A 28 -3.40 -1.32 20.47
C ASP A 28 -4.23 -0.32 19.65
N ALA A 29 -5.21 -0.84 18.91
CA ALA A 29 -6.06 -0.05 18.02
C ALA A 29 -6.87 1.03 18.76
N ALA A 30 -7.32 0.76 19.98
CA ALA A 30 -8.06 1.74 20.77
C ALA A 30 -7.15 2.87 21.25
N ALA A 31 -5.88 2.55 21.58
CA ALA A 31 -4.89 3.56 21.94
C ALA A 31 -4.52 4.44 20.74
N ILE A 32 -4.41 3.85 19.54
CA ILE A 32 -4.14 4.58 18.29
C ILE A 32 -5.33 5.47 17.93
N ASP A 33 -6.56 4.96 17.97
CA ASP A 33 -7.80 5.73 17.72
C ASP A 33 -7.91 6.93 18.68
N GLY A 34 -7.69 6.69 19.98
CA GLY A 34 -7.70 7.75 20.99
C GLY A 34 -6.61 8.81 20.78
N TYR A 35 -5.44 8.44 20.25
CA TYR A 35 -4.36 9.39 19.93
C TYR A 35 -4.66 10.21 18.68
N LEU A 36 -5.23 9.59 17.64
CA LEU A 36 -5.61 10.27 16.40
C LEU A 36 -6.81 11.22 16.61
N GLY A 37 -7.71 10.87 17.52
CA GLY A 37 -8.90 11.67 17.83
C GLY A 37 -9.95 11.64 16.71
N GLY A 38 -10.97 12.48 16.83
CA GLY A 38 -12.13 12.48 15.91
C GLY A 38 -11.96 13.29 14.63
N GLY A 39 -10.73 13.65 14.24
CA GLY A 39 -10.44 14.48 13.06
C GLY A 39 -10.10 13.64 11.82
N ASP A 40 -10.32 14.19 10.63
CA ASP A 40 -10.06 13.55 9.33
C ASP A 40 -8.63 13.79 8.79
N GLN A 41 -7.77 14.44 9.58
CA GLN A 41 -6.46 14.88 9.12
C GLN A 41 -5.53 13.69 8.86
N PHE A 42 -5.59 12.67 9.71
CA PHE A 42 -4.82 11.45 9.52
C PHE A 42 -5.28 10.69 8.28
N ASP A 43 -6.59 10.49 8.11
CA ASP A 43 -7.18 9.81 6.95
C ASP A 43 -6.77 10.49 5.64
N THR A 44 -6.82 11.82 5.61
CA THR A 44 -6.38 12.60 4.46
C THR A 44 -4.87 12.46 4.22
N ALA A 45 -4.06 12.50 5.27
CA ALA A 45 -2.61 12.40 5.17
C ALA A 45 -2.16 11.02 4.70
N ILE A 46 -2.72 9.95 5.27
CA ILE A 46 -2.37 8.57 4.91
C ILE A 46 -2.82 8.24 3.49
N GLY A 47 -3.98 8.75 3.05
CA GLY A 47 -4.43 8.62 1.66
C GLY A 47 -3.47 9.30 0.67
N LYS A 48 -3.05 10.54 0.95
CA LYS A 48 -2.06 11.25 0.13
C LYS A 48 -0.71 10.53 0.11
N PHE A 49 -0.27 10.04 1.26
CA PHE A 49 0.96 9.26 1.36
C PHE A 49 0.87 7.98 0.51
N ALA A 50 -0.23 7.24 0.59
CA ALA A 50 -0.41 5.99 -0.15
C ALA A 50 -0.28 6.20 -1.67
N VAL A 51 -0.90 7.25 -2.21
CA VAL A 51 -0.78 7.60 -3.64
C VAL A 51 0.66 7.96 -4.01
N ALA A 52 1.30 8.85 -3.24
CA ALA A 52 2.69 9.24 -3.50
C ALA A 52 3.68 8.06 -3.39
N TYR A 53 3.41 7.14 -2.47
CA TYR A 53 4.22 5.94 -2.26
C TYR A 53 4.04 4.93 -3.41
N ALA A 54 2.82 4.78 -3.94
CA ALA A 54 2.58 3.97 -5.14
C ALA A 54 3.37 4.52 -6.33
N ASP A 55 3.29 5.82 -6.61
CA ASP A 55 4.05 6.46 -7.69
C ASP A 55 5.57 6.30 -7.51
N GLN A 56 6.06 6.40 -6.27
CA GLN A 56 7.47 6.19 -5.95
C GLN A 56 7.89 4.75 -6.21
N THR A 57 7.08 3.78 -5.79
CA THR A 57 7.34 2.35 -5.99
C THR A 57 7.45 2.01 -7.48
N GLU A 58 6.58 2.58 -8.32
CA GLU A 58 6.65 2.39 -9.77
C GLU A 58 7.95 2.94 -10.37
N ARG A 59 8.37 4.15 -9.94
CA ARG A 59 9.63 4.75 -10.37
C ARG A 59 10.85 3.92 -9.96
N ASP A 60 10.84 3.42 -8.72
CA ASP A 60 11.93 2.61 -8.18
C ASP A 60 12.03 1.27 -8.90
N HIS A 61 10.89 0.63 -9.18
CA HIS A 61 10.86 -0.59 -9.99
C HIS A 61 11.41 -0.34 -11.40
N ALA A 62 11.03 0.77 -12.05
CA ALA A 62 11.55 1.12 -13.37
C ALA A 62 13.08 1.37 -13.34
N ALA A 63 13.57 2.05 -12.29
CA ALA A 63 15.00 2.30 -12.09
C ALA A 63 15.77 1.00 -11.85
N LEU A 64 15.23 0.09 -11.03
CA LEU A 64 15.77 -1.23 -10.77
C LEU A 64 15.88 -2.05 -12.07
N ALA A 65 14.79 -2.13 -12.84
CA ALA A 65 14.76 -2.85 -14.11
C ALA A 65 15.76 -2.28 -15.13
N LYS A 66 15.91 -0.95 -15.19
CA LYS A 66 16.92 -0.30 -16.04
C LYS A 66 18.35 -0.65 -15.60
N ALA A 67 18.62 -0.64 -14.30
CA ALA A 67 19.93 -0.97 -13.76
C ALA A 67 20.30 -2.44 -14.03
N TRP A 68 19.35 -3.36 -13.89
CA TRP A 68 19.52 -4.77 -14.22
C TRP A 68 19.81 -4.99 -15.72
N ARG A 69 19.01 -4.38 -16.62
CA ARG A 69 19.23 -4.47 -18.08
C ARG A 69 20.57 -3.87 -18.52
N ALA A 70 21.06 -2.87 -17.80
CA ALA A 70 22.37 -2.26 -18.04
C ALA A 70 23.53 -3.08 -17.46
N GLY A 71 23.27 -4.24 -16.85
CA GLY A 71 24.29 -5.10 -16.23
C GLY A 71 24.91 -4.52 -14.96
N ARG A 72 24.29 -3.48 -14.36
CA ARG A 72 24.80 -2.85 -13.13
C ARG A 72 24.35 -3.57 -11.85
N LEU A 73 23.35 -4.44 -11.96
CA LEU A 73 22.82 -5.25 -10.87
C LEU A 73 22.71 -6.70 -11.35
N VAL A 74 23.09 -7.64 -10.49
CA VAL A 74 22.86 -9.07 -10.68
C VAL A 74 21.56 -9.41 -9.97
N ALA A 75 20.64 -10.09 -10.65
CA ALA A 75 19.46 -10.62 -9.99
C ALA A 75 19.90 -11.84 -9.18
N ASP A 76 19.84 -11.74 -7.86
CA ASP A 76 20.03 -12.89 -6.98
C ASP A 76 18.73 -13.70 -6.98
N THR A 77 18.83 -14.95 -7.42
CA THR A 77 17.71 -15.90 -7.47
C THR A 77 17.64 -16.81 -6.26
N GLU A 78 18.58 -16.71 -5.31
CA GLU A 78 18.50 -17.42 -4.04
C GLU A 78 17.62 -16.65 -3.06
N ALA A 79 16.31 -16.79 -3.23
CA ALA A 79 15.36 -16.45 -2.18
C ALA A 79 15.27 -17.62 -1.19
N VAL A 80 15.58 -17.34 0.08
CA VAL A 80 15.30 -18.21 1.24
C VAL A 80 13.79 -18.39 1.41
#